data_AF-A0A316QDM9-F1
#
_entry.id   AF-A0A316QDM9-F1
#
_cell.length_a   1.000
_cell.length_b   1.000
_cell.length_c   1.000
_cell.angle_alpha   90.00
_cell.angle_beta   90.00
_cell.angle_gamma   90.00
#
_symmetry.space_group_name_H-M   'P 1'
#
loop_
_entity.id
_entity.type
_entity.pdbx_description
1 polymer ?
#
loop_
_entity_poly.entity_id
_entity_poly.type
_entity_poly.pdbx_seq_one_letter_code
_entity_poly.pdbx_strand_id
1 'polypeptide(L)' 'MKRKETGLTQVQVAGKAGITVNCYQRYETGERMPRADIAKLIAKALNSTVEELF' A
#
# COMPACT_ATOMS: atom_id res chain seq x y z
N MET A 1 5.51 9.30 -2.31
CA MET A 1 4.66 8.13 -1.98
C MET A 1 4.00 7.63 -3.26
N LYS A 2 4.35 6.41 -3.70
CA LYS A 2 3.97 5.83 -5.00
C LYS A 2 2.48 5.92 -5.32
N ARG A 3 1.58 5.79 -4.33
CA ARG A 3 0.14 5.96 -4.53
C ARG A 3 -0.23 7.28 -5.21
N LYS A 4 0.40 8.39 -4.84
CA LYS A 4 0.06 9.73 -5.39
C LYS A 4 0.31 9.83 -6.90
N GLU A 5 1.24 9.04 -7.44
CA GLU A 5 1.54 8.97 -8.87
C GLU A 5 0.49 8.14 -9.65
N THR A 6 -0.19 7.21 -8.97
CA THR A 6 -1.18 6.31 -9.58
C THR A 6 -2.61 6.89 -9.65
N GLY A 7 -2.87 8.02 -8.99
CA GLY A 7 -4.22 8.58 -8.85
C GLY A 7 -5.19 7.76 -7.99
N LEU A 8 -4.75 6.65 -7.39
CA LEU A 8 -5.59 5.79 -6.54
C LEU A 8 -5.82 6.43 -5.17
N THR A 9 -7.03 6.28 -4.63
CA THR A 9 -7.35 6.62 -3.24
C THR A 9 -6.83 5.55 -2.27
N GLN A 10 -6.68 5.91 -0.99
CA GLN A 10 -6.30 4.93 0.05
C GLN A 10 -7.28 3.75 0.13
N VAL A 11 -8.58 4.02 -0.04
CA VAL A 11 -9.63 2.98 -0.04
C VAL A 11 -9.44 1.99 -1.19
N GLN A 12 -9.13 2.49 -2.39
CA GLN A 12 -8.92 1.64 -3.56
C GLN A 12 -7.67 0.76 -3.42
N VAL A 13 -6.56 1.29 -2.89
CA VAL A 13 -5.34 0.50 -2.67
C VAL A 13 -5.58 -0.57 -1.59
N ALA A 14 -6.20 -0.19 -0.48
CA ALA A 14 -6.55 -1.12 0.60
C ALA A 14 -7.45 -2.26 0.09
N GLY A 15 -8.49 -1.93 -0.69
CA GLY A 15 -9.38 -2.91 -1.31
C GLY A 15 -8.65 -3.85 -2.27
N LYS A 16 -7.79 -3.32 -3.15
CA LYS A 16 -6.97 -4.14 -4.07
C LYS A 16 -5.97 -5.04 -3.34
N ALA A 17 -5.43 -4.58 -2.21
CA ALA A 17 -4.48 -5.33 -1.39
C ALA A 17 -5.16 -6.26 -0.36
N GLY A 18 -6.49 -6.28 -0.28
CA GLY A 18 -7.24 -7.13 0.65
C GLY A 18 -7.05 -6.77 2.13
N ILE A 19 -6.75 -5.50 2.43
CA ILE A 19 -6.55 -4.99 3.79
C ILE A 19 -7.56 -3.89 4.12
N THR A 20 -7.69 -3.58 5.41
CA THR A 20 -8.50 -2.42 5.83
C THR A 20 -7.81 -1.11 5.47
N VAL A 21 -8.61 -0.06 5.27
CA VAL A 21 -8.09 1.29 4.96
C VAL A 21 -7.22 1.81 6.11
N ASN A 22 -7.60 1.53 7.37
CA ASN A 22 -6.83 1.91 8.55
C ASN A 22 -5.45 1.22 8.58
N CYS A 23 -5.38 -0.08 8.24
CA CYS A 23 -4.09 -0.76 8.09
C CYS A 23 -3.21 -0.07 7.04
N TYR A 24 -3.79 0.25 5.88
CA TYR A 24 -3.06 0.93 4.82
C TYR A 24 -2.58 2.32 5.24
N GLN A 25 -3.41 3.11 5.93
CA GLN A 25 -3.03 4.43 6.46
C GLN A 25 -1.81 4.34 7.39
N ARG A 26 -1.78 3.38 8.31
CA ARG A 26 -0.63 3.16 9.20
C ARG A 26 0.65 2.79 8.46
N TYR A 27 0.52 2.11 7.31
CA TYR A 27 1.65 1.85 6.43
C TYR A 27 2.09 3.11 5.67
N GLU A 28 1.14 3.93 5.18
CA GLU A 28 1.47 5.20 4.51
C GLU A 28 2.15 6.20 5.46
N THR A 29 1.75 6.24 6.73
CA THR A 29 2.31 7.16 7.74
C THR A 29 3.61 6.66 8.36
N GLY A 30 4.01 5.41 8.08
CA GLY A 30 5.17 4.77 8.71
C GLY A 30 4.96 4.38 10.18
N GLU A 31 3.75 4.56 10.73
CA GLU A 31 3.40 4.12 12.10
C GLU A 31 3.57 2.60 12.27
N ARG A 32 3.39 1.85 11.17
CA ARG A 32 3.58 0.41 11.13
C ARG A 32 4.25 0.00 9.83
N MET A 33 5.10 -1.03 9.88
CA MET A 33 5.59 -1.70 8.68
C MET A 33 4.67 -2.87 8.31
N PRO A 34 4.27 -2.99 7.03
CA PRO A 34 3.58 -4.18 6.57
C PRO A 34 4.53 -5.38 6.60
N ARG A 35 3.96 -6.57 6.81
CA ARG A 35 4.68 -7.81 6.58
C ARG A 35 4.98 -7.98 5.08
N ALA A 36 5.96 -8.82 4.74
CA ALA A 36 6.38 -9.03 3.36
C ALA A 36 5.25 -9.47 2.41
N ASP A 37 4.30 -10.28 2.89
CA ASP A 37 3.12 -10.68 2.12
C ASP A 37 2.22 -9.48 1.78
N ILE A 38 1.94 -8.63 2.77
CA ILE A 38 1.12 -7.42 2.59
C ILE A 38 1.85 -6.40 1.73
N ALA A 39 3.17 -6.23 1.90
CA ALA A 39 3.98 -5.35 1.07
C ALA A 39 3.89 -5.75 -0.42
N LYS A 40 3.96 -7.06 -0.74
CA LYS A 40 3.79 -7.57 -2.10
C LYS A 40 2.39 -7.28 -2.66
N LEU A 41 1.34 -7.40 -1.85
CA LEU A 41 -0.02 -7.10 -2.27
C LEU A 41 -0.22 -5.60 -2.54
N ILE A 42 0.35 -4.74 -1.71
CA ILE A 42 0.31 -3.27 -1.91
C ILE A 42 1.09 -2.89 -3.16
N ALA A 43 2.29 -3.46 -3.37
CA ALA A 43 3.10 -3.23 -4.56
C ALA A 43 2.33 -3.61 -5.83
N LYS A 44 1.70 -4.79 -5.84
CA LYS A 44 0.81 -5.24 -6.92
C LYS A 44 -0.37 -4.30 -7.14
N ALA A 45 -1.02 -3.83 -6.06
CA ALA A 45 -2.15 -2.89 -6.15
C ALA A 45 -1.77 -1.54 -6.77
N LEU A 46 -0.52 -1.12 -6.59
CA LEU A 46 0.08 0.11 -7.10
C LEU A 46 0.83 -0.07 -8.43
N ASN A 47 0.85 -1.28 -8.99
CA ASN A 47 1.64 -1.64 -10.18
C ASN A 47 3.11 -1.21 -10.05
N SER A 48 3.71 -1.59 -8.92
CA SER A 48 5.04 -1.17 -8.47
C SER A 48 5.77 -2.37 -7.84
N THR A 49 7.03 -2.21 -7.46
CA THR A 49 7.76 -3.22 -6.69
C THR A 49 7.73 -2.91 -5.19
N VAL A 50 8.16 -3.85 -4.34
CA VAL A 50 8.21 -3.61 -2.89
C VAL A 50 9.31 -2.59 -2.54
N GLU A 51 10.40 -2.60 -3.31
CA GLU A 51 11.54 -1.69 -3.18
C GLU A 51 11.15 -0.24 -3.51
N GLU A 52 10.18 -0.03 -4.40
CA GLU A 52 9.65 1.31 -4.68
C GLU A 52 8.69 1.83 -3.58
N LEU A 53 8.29 0.97 -2.63
CA LEU A 53 7.44 1.38 -1.51
C LEU A 53 8.24 1.87 -0.29
N PHE A 54 9.50 1.46 -0.15
CA PHE A 54 10.33 1.65 1.06
C PHE A 54 11.70 2.23 0.75
#